data_AF-A0A0S6WSH7-F1
#
_entry.id   AF-A0A0S6WSH7-F1
#
_cell.length_a   1.000
_cell.length_b   1.000
_cell.length_c   1.000
_cell.angle_alpha   90.00
_cell.angle_beta   90.00
_cell.angle_gamma   90.00
#
_symmetry.space_group_name_H-M   'P 1'
#
loop_
_entity.id
_entity.type
_entity.pdbx_description
1 polymer ?
#
loop_
_entity_poly.entity_id
_entity_poly.type
_entity_poly.pdbx_seq_one_letter_code
_entity_poly.pdbx_strand_id
1 'polypeptide(L)'
;MSDETIARLTPEQIAFRRSVARGARVFREKMFLITDSAGINSPMGFGNPVRNSCVFCHNMTRMGNDVAPGQVDLGTTTLPFADPWDDLPLFRITCQKQPHPYYGRTIYTYDPGFALTTGRCADVGKITLQSMRGLSARAPYFSNGLASDLRGVVDYYERRYNIGYTEQEKQDLVNLMSML
;
A
#
# COMPACT_ATOMS: atom_id res chain seq x y z
N MET A 1 -14.39 -25.10 -3.73
CA MET A 1 -15.75 -25.13 -3.14
C MET A 1 -16.34 -26.47 -3.52
N SER A 2 -16.93 -27.21 -2.58
CA SER A 2 -17.64 -28.45 -2.90
C SER A 2 -18.92 -28.17 -3.68
N ASP A 3 -19.38 -29.14 -4.47
CA ASP A 3 -20.63 -29.03 -5.24
C ASP A 3 -21.85 -28.77 -4.33
N GLU A 4 -21.84 -29.36 -3.13
CA GLU A 4 -22.87 -29.13 -2.11
C GLU A 4 -22.91 -27.67 -1.60
N THR A 5 -21.76 -27.00 -1.53
CA THR A 5 -21.68 -25.58 -1.16
C THR A 5 -22.21 -24.70 -2.29
N ILE A 6 -21.91 -25.05 -3.54
CA ILE A 6 -22.35 -24.30 -4.72
C ILE A 6 -23.87 -24.37 -4.87
N ALA A 7 -24.48 -25.53 -4.62
CA ALA A 7 -25.92 -25.74 -4.72
C ALA A 7 -26.75 -24.85 -3.77
N ARG A 8 -26.16 -24.31 -2.70
CA ARG A 8 -26.82 -23.46 -1.71
C ARG A 8 -26.68 -21.95 -1.97
N LEU A 9 -26.00 -21.55 -3.04
CA LEU A 9 -25.66 -20.15 -3.31
C LEU A 9 -26.38 -19.62 -4.55
N THR A 10 -26.69 -18.32 -4.55
CA THR A 10 -27.19 -17.65 -5.76
C THR A 10 -26.06 -17.49 -6.79
N PRO A 11 -26.40 -17.32 -8.09
CA PRO A 11 -25.39 -17.02 -9.12
C PRO A 11 -24.49 -15.83 -8.77
N GLU A 12 -25.04 -14.79 -8.15
CA GLU A 12 -24.32 -13.59 -7.73
C GLU A 12 -23.34 -13.90 -6.60
N GLN A 13 -23.75 -14.69 -5.61
CA GLN A 13 -22.86 -15.12 -4.52
C GLN A 13 -21.71 -15.99 -5.04
N ILE A 14 -21.98 -16.86 -6.01
CA ILE A 14 -20.95 -17.68 -6.67
C ILE A 14 -19.97 -16.77 -7.44
N ALA A 15 -20.49 -15.81 -8.21
CA ALA A 15 -19.67 -14.86 -8.97
C ALA A 15 -18.78 -14.01 -8.05
N PHE A 16 -19.34 -13.50 -6.95
CA PHE A 16 -18.61 -12.72 -5.95
C PHE A 16 -17.50 -13.56 -5.30
N ARG A 17 -17.80 -14.78 -4.83
CA ARG A 17 -16.78 -15.67 -4.24
C ARG A 17 -15.68 -16.03 -5.23
N ARG A 18 -16.01 -16.23 -6.51
CA ARG A 18 -15.01 -16.43 -7.58
C ARG A 18 -14.14 -15.19 -7.77
N SER A 19 -14.72 -13.99 -7.71
CA SER A 19 -13.99 -12.73 -7.78
C SER A 19 -13.03 -12.56 -6.60
N VAL A 20 -13.49 -12.82 -5.37
CA VAL A 20 -12.64 -12.84 -4.16
C VAL A 20 -11.47 -13.82 -4.32
N ALA A 21 -11.72 -15.02 -4.83
CA ALA A 21 -10.68 -16.02 -5.06
C ALA A 21 -9.63 -15.57 -6.11
N ARG A 22 -10.08 -14.93 -7.19
CA ARG A 22 -9.17 -14.31 -8.18
C ARG A 22 -8.39 -13.16 -7.56
N GLY A 23 -9.02 -12.32 -6.76
CA GLY A 23 -8.38 -11.21 -6.05
C GLY A 23 -7.28 -11.70 -5.12
N ALA A 24 -7.55 -12.77 -4.35
CA ALA A 24 -6.55 -13.42 -3.51
C ALA A 24 -5.36 -13.94 -4.32
N ARG A 25 -5.59 -14.44 -5.54
CA ARG A 25 -4.51 -14.87 -6.44
C ARG A 25 -3.70 -13.68 -6.95
N VAL A 26 -4.36 -12.63 -7.43
CA VAL A 26 -3.69 -11.39 -7.88
C VAL A 26 -2.83 -10.81 -6.77
N PHE A 27 -3.37 -10.70 -5.55
CA PHE A 27 -2.68 -10.19 -4.37
C PHE A 27 -1.38 -10.95 -4.06
N ARG A 28 -1.40 -12.28 -4.20
CA ARG A 28 -0.23 -13.14 -3.92
C ARG A 28 0.77 -13.18 -5.08
N GLU A 29 0.29 -13.24 -6.31
CA GLU A 29 1.09 -13.71 -7.45
C GLU A 29 1.42 -12.61 -8.46
N LYS A 30 0.63 -11.54 -8.55
CA LYS A 30 0.91 -10.42 -9.47
C LYS A 30 2.10 -9.62 -8.92
N MET A 31 3.27 -9.89 -9.47
CA MET A 31 4.48 -9.17 -9.11
C MET A 31 4.62 -7.87 -9.90
N PHE A 32 5.10 -6.83 -9.24
CA PHE A 32 5.41 -5.52 -9.80
C PHE A 32 6.76 -5.02 -9.25
N LEU A 33 7.25 -3.93 -9.83
CA LEU A 33 8.50 -3.31 -9.42
C LEU A 33 8.24 -2.27 -8.34
N ILE A 34 8.76 -2.49 -7.14
CA ILE A 34 8.75 -1.52 -6.05
C ILE A 34 10.02 -0.69 -6.19
N THR A 35 9.85 0.61 -6.43
CA THR A 35 10.94 1.60 -6.56
C THR A 35 10.81 2.68 -5.50
N ASP A 36 11.97 3.24 -5.12
CA ASP A 36 12.07 4.48 -4.34
C ASP A 36 11.17 4.54 -3.10
N SER A 37 10.97 3.38 -2.45
CA SER A 37 10.15 3.25 -1.25
C SER A 37 11.08 3.07 -0.05
N ALA A 38 11.26 4.14 0.72
CA ALA A 38 12.12 4.09 1.91
C ALA A 38 11.52 3.10 2.92
N GLY A 39 12.35 2.27 3.53
CA GLY A 39 11.92 1.12 4.34
C GLY A 39 11.91 -0.21 3.57
N ILE A 40 11.87 -0.16 2.23
CA ILE A 40 11.99 -1.35 1.36
C ILE A 40 13.31 -1.30 0.58
N ASN A 41 13.43 -0.34 -0.33
CA ASN A 41 14.56 -0.26 -1.25
C ASN A 41 15.83 0.26 -0.53
N SER A 42 15.66 1.05 0.54
CA SER A 42 16.71 1.56 1.42
C SER A 42 16.15 1.88 2.80
N PRO A 43 16.87 1.62 3.91
CA PRO A 43 18.20 1.02 3.98
C PRO A 43 18.19 -0.52 3.96
N MET A 44 17.02 -1.15 4.00
CA MET A 44 16.90 -2.63 3.99
C MET A 44 17.57 -3.26 2.76
N GLY A 45 17.57 -2.56 1.62
CA GLY A 45 18.43 -2.89 0.49
C GLY A 45 17.96 -4.11 -0.32
N PHE A 46 16.66 -4.38 -0.38
CA PHE A 46 16.09 -5.50 -1.17
C PHE A 46 16.26 -5.36 -2.70
N GLY A 47 16.94 -4.30 -3.17
CA GLY A 47 17.06 -3.90 -4.57
C GLY A 47 16.28 -2.62 -4.84
N ASN A 48 16.64 -1.89 -5.90
CA ASN A 48 15.86 -0.76 -6.41
C ASN A 48 15.97 -0.73 -7.96
N PRO A 49 14.97 -1.23 -8.71
CA PRO A 49 13.72 -1.82 -8.22
C PRO A 49 13.90 -3.18 -7.53
N VAL A 50 12.94 -3.54 -6.68
CA VAL A 50 12.73 -4.94 -6.24
C VAL A 50 11.43 -5.46 -6.83
N ARG A 51 11.43 -6.69 -7.35
CA ARG A 51 10.23 -7.32 -7.92
C ARG A 51 9.52 -8.16 -6.86
N ASN A 52 8.31 -7.77 -6.46
CA ASN A 52 7.52 -8.49 -5.47
C ASN A 52 6.01 -8.27 -5.64
N SER A 53 5.19 -8.90 -4.80
CA SER A 53 3.72 -8.74 -4.79
C SER A 53 3.21 -8.20 -3.45
N CYS A 54 1.90 -8.01 -3.30
CA CYS A 54 1.31 -7.40 -2.10
C CYS A 54 1.59 -8.19 -0.82
N VAL A 55 1.76 -9.52 -0.93
CA VAL A 55 2.15 -10.35 0.22
C VAL A 55 3.54 -10.06 0.73
N PHE A 56 4.40 -9.34 0.00
CA PHE A 56 5.70 -8.92 0.53
C PHE A 56 5.55 -8.15 1.84
N CYS A 57 4.60 -7.21 1.85
CA CYS A 57 4.28 -6.38 3.02
C CYS A 57 3.16 -6.98 3.88
N HIS A 58 2.24 -7.74 3.28
CA HIS A 58 1.07 -8.30 3.96
C HIS A 58 1.12 -9.84 3.95
N ASN A 59 2.12 -10.41 4.63
CA ASN A 59 2.56 -11.81 4.47
C ASN A 59 1.95 -12.83 5.44
N MET A 60 1.20 -12.42 6.48
CA MET A 60 0.75 -13.38 7.50
C MET A 60 -0.66 -13.97 7.29
N THR A 61 -1.06 -14.90 8.17
CA THR A 61 -2.44 -15.44 8.20
C THR A 61 -3.44 -14.29 8.28
N ARG A 62 -4.38 -14.20 7.33
CA ARG A 62 -5.33 -13.06 7.20
C ARG A 62 -4.65 -11.69 7.04
N MET A 63 -3.51 -11.62 6.35
CA MET A 63 -2.91 -10.37 5.83
C MET A 63 -2.51 -9.38 6.94
N GLY A 64 -1.72 -9.89 7.90
CA GLY A 64 -1.02 -9.11 8.94
C GLY A 64 0.38 -8.62 8.51
N ASN A 65 1.08 -7.90 9.41
CA ASN A 65 2.36 -7.19 9.13
C ASN A 65 3.50 -7.54 10.13
N ASP A 66 3.62 -8.78 10.56
CA ASP A 66 4.62 -9.21 11.54
C ASP A 66 6.04 -9.46 10.97
N VAL A 67 6.16 -9.78 9.67
CA VAL A 67 7.47 -10.04 9.03
C VAL A 67 7.94 -8.89 8.12
N ALA A 68 7.04 -7.98 7.73
CA ALA A 68 7.33 -6.89 6.81
C ALA A 68 8.14 -5.74 7.46
N PRO A 69 8.81 -4.89 6.66
CA PRO A 69 9.47 -3.69 7.18
C PRO A 69 8.47 -2.82 7.95
N GLY A 70 8.73 -2.55 9.23
CA GLY A 70 7.73 -1.94 10.12
C GLY A 70 7.19 -0.58 9.64
N GLN A 71 8.05 0.25 9.04
CA GLN A 71 7.67 1.55 8.49
C GLN A 71 8.18 1.70 7.05
N VAL A 72 7.29 2.11 6.16
CA VAL A 72 7.57 2.26 4.73
C VAL A 72 7.03 3.60 4.25
N ASP A 73 7.80 4.28 3.41
CA ASP A 73 7.33 5.41 2.62
C ASP A 73 6.81 4.90 1.28
N LEU A 74 5.49 4.88 1.13
CA LEU A 74 4.82 4.58 -0.14
C LEU A 74 4.71 5.82 -1.03
N GLY A 75 5.00 7.00 -0.50
CA GLY A 75 4.77 8.27 -1.17
C GLY A 75 3.35 8.81 -0.96
N THR A 76 2.62 8.39 0.08
CA THR A 76 1.24 8.88 0.33
C THR A 76 1.23 10.29 0.92
N THR A 77 2.33 10.70 1.55
CA THR A 77 2.45 11.98 2.26
C THR A 77 3.56 12.88 1.69
N THR A 78 4.48 12.33 0.88
CA THR A 78 5.69 13.03 0.43
C THR A 78 5.70 13.24 -1.08
N LEU A 79 6.04 14.46 -1.51
CA LEU A 79 6.17 14.80 -2.93
C LEU A 79 7.39 14.12 -3.56
N PRO A 80 7.33 13.73 -4.85
CA PRO A 80 6.28 14.07 -5.82
C PRO A 80 5.14 13.04 -5.91
N PHE A 81 5.15 12.00 -5.08
CA PHE A 81 4.19 10.90 -5.18
C PHE A 81 2.86 11.16 -4.48
N ALA A 82 2.87 12.01 -3.45
CA ALA A 82 1.66 12.39 -2.75
C ALA A 82 0.74 13.21 -3.66
N ASP A 83 -0.55 12.90 -3.61
CA ASP A 83 -1.55 13.76 -4.20
C ASP A 83 -1.54 15.12 -3.49
N PRO A 84 -1.87 16.24 -4.16
CA PRO A 84 -1.97 17.54 -3.52
C PRO A 84 -3.09 17.60 -2.48
N TRP A 85 -2.82 18.27 -1.36
CA TRP A 85 -3.80 18.60 -0.32
C TRP A 85 -3.75 20.10 -0.05
N ASP A 86 -4.90 20.75 -0.20
CA ASP A 86 -5.02 22.19 0.03
C ASP A 86 -5.24 22.51 1.53
N ASP A 87 -5.86 21.58 2.25
CA ASP A 87 -6.24 21.76 3.66
C ASP A 87 -5.19 21.26 4.67
N LEU A 88 -4.11 20.61 4.20
CA LEU A 88 -3.01 20.12 5.04
C LEU A 88 -1.74 20.97 4.86
N PRO A 89 -0.97 21.23 5.93
CA PRO A 89 0.29 21.95 5.81
C PRO A 89 1.31 21.13 5.02
N LEU A 90 1.94 21.74 4.02
CA LEU A 90 3.10 21.17 3.35
C LEU A 90 4.38 21.60 4.06
N PHE A 91 5.01 20.68 4.78
CA PHE A 91 6.25 20.95 5.49
C PHE A 91 7.44 20.87 4.55
N ARG A 92 8.38 21.82 4.71
CA ARG A 92 9.72 21.76 4.10
C ARG A 92 10.73 21.28 5.13
N ILE A 93 11.28 20.09 4.91
CA ILE A 93 12.35 19.52 5.73
C ILE A 93 13.69 19.73 5.02
N THR A 94 14.69 20.24 5.75
CA THR A 94 16.05 20.39 5.24
C THR A 94 17.03 19.49 6.00
N CYS A 95 17.60 18.53 5.29
CA CYS A 95 18.58 17.59 5.82
C CYS A 95 19.95 18.25 5.95
N GLN A 96 20.40 18.44 7.19
CA GLN A 96 21.71 19.04 7.48
C GLN A 96 22.88 18.06 7.31
N LYS A 97 22.63 16.77 7.53
CA LYS A 97 23.63 15.70 7.44
C LYS A 97 23.46 14.89 6.15
N GLN A 98 23.09 13.62 6.27
CA GLN A 98 22.82 12.75 5.14
C GLN A 98 21.50 13.13 4.46
N PRO A 99 21.44 13.22 3.13
CA PRO A 99 20.20 13.45 2.40
C PRO A 99 19.25 12.26 2.53
N HIS A 100 17.95 12.47 2.25
CA HIS A 100 17.02 11.37 2.04
C HIS A 100 17.41 10.58 0.78
N PRO A 101 17.37 9.23 0.80
CA PRO A 101 17.84 8.39 -0.31
C PRO A 101 17.14 8.66 -1.64
N TYR A 102 15.89 9.12 -1.61
CA TYR A 102 15.07 9.34 -2.82
C TYR A 102 14.64 10.79 -3.06
N TYR A 103 14.73 11.65 -2.05
CA TYR A 103 14.21 13.03 -2.12
C TYR A 103 15.31 14.09 -1.97
N GLY A 104 16.56 13.67 -1.72
CA GLY A 104 17.68 14.59 -1.56
C GLY A 104 17.65 15.35 -0.23
N ARG A 105 18.17 16.58 -0.24
CA ARG A 105 18.34 17.39 0.98
C ARG A 105 17.10 18.19 1.39
N THR A 106 16.25 18.55 0.43
CA THR A 106 15.05 19.35 0.68
C THR A 106 13.85 18.50 0.32
N ILE A 107 13.02 18.21 1.31
CA ILE A 107 11.88 17.30 1.18
C ILE A 107 10.62 18.08 1.48
N TYR A 108 9.59 17.86 0.67
CA TYR A 108 8.26 18.43 0.88
C TYR A 108 7.29 17.32 1.22
N THR A 109 6.67 17.39 2.40
CA THR A 109 5.80 16.34 2.90
C THR A 109 4.66 16.92 3.73
N TYR A 110 3.47 16.34 3.61
CA TYR A 110 2.31 16.64 4.44
C TYR A 110 2.41 15.99 5.83
N ASP A 111 3.20 14.92 5.95
CA ASP A 111 3.43 14.21 7.21
C ASP A 111 4.85 13.62 7.22
N PRO A 112 5.76 14.14 8.07
CA PRO A 112 7.11 13.61 8.20
C PRO A 112 7.14 12.15 8.70
N GLY A 113 6.06 11.64 9.29
CA GLY A 113 5.90 10.25 9.69
C GLY A 113 6.92 9.83 10.75
N PHE A 114 7.56 8.69 10.53
CA PHE A 114 8.50 8.09 11.49
C PHE A 114 9.73 8.97 11.77
N ALA A 115 10.07 9.92 10.89
CA ALA A 115 11.11 10.91 11.17
C ALA A 115 10.81 11.78 12.40
N LEU A 116 9.55 11.98 12.78
CA LEU A 116 9.19 12.67 14.03
C LEU A 116 9.66 11.90 15.27
N THR A 117 9.79 10.57 15.15
CA THR A 117 10.31 9.71 16.23
C THR A 117 11.82 9.60 16.18
N THR A 118 12.40 9.41 14.99
CA THR A 118 13.84 9.10 14.87
C THR A 118 14.74 10.32 14.69
N GLY A 119 14.19 11.44 14.22
CA GLY A 119 14.94 12.62 13.82
C GLY A 119 15.80 12.41 12.56
N ARG A 120 15.67 11.30 11.85
CA ARG A 120 16.50 10.97 10.69
C ARG A 120 15.82 11.35 9.38
N CYS A 121 16.56 12.02 8.51
CA CYS A 121 16.08 12.33 7.17
C CYS A 121 15.67 11.10 6.37
N ALA A 122 16.39 9.97 6.49
CA ALA A 122 16.05 8.73 5.77
C ALA A 122 14.72 8.08 6.21
N ASP A 123 14.04 8.61 7.23
CA ASP A 123 12.76 8.12 7.73
C ASP A 123 11.59 9.07 7.42
N VAL A 124 11.83 10.17 6.70
CA VAL A 124 10.77 11.12 6.31
C VAL A 124 9.78 10.42 5.39
N GLY A 125 8.48 10.58 5.68
CA GLY A 125 7.39 9.98 4.91
C GLY A 125 7.14 8.51 5.22
N LYS A 126 7.98 7.85 6.03
CA LYS A 126 7.74 6.46 6.42
C LYS A 126 6.56 6.38 7.39
N ILE A 127 5.57 5.59 7.03
CA ILE A 127 4.38 5.32 7.83
C ILE A 127 4.39 3.84 8.22
N THR A 128 3.91 3.55 9.44
CA THR A 128 3.74 2.16 9.88
C THR A 128 2.78 1.43 8.95
N LEU A 129 3.20 0.28 8.43
CA LEU A 129 2.32 -0.54 7.59
C LEU A 129 1.09 -0.99 8.39
N GLN A 130 -0.10 -0.87 7.80
CA GLN A 130 -1.36 -1.23 8.44
C GLN A 130 -1.75 -2.68 8.17
N SER A 131 -2.30 -3.37 9.17
CA SER A 131 -2.90 -4.70 8.96
C SER A 131 -4.15 -4.56 8.11
N MET A 132 -4.41 -5.55 7.24
CA MET A 132 -5.62 -5.58 6.44
C MET A 132 -6.80 -6.27 7.16
N ARG A 133 -6.66 -6.69 8.43
CA ARG A 133 -7.78 -7.26 9.18
C ARG A 133 -8.79 -6.18 9.57
N GLY A 134 -10.06 -6.42 9.28
CA GLY A 134 -11.16 -5.49 9.45
C GLY A 134 -11.05 -4.28 8.54
N LEU A 135 -10.27 -4.34 7.45
CA LEU A 135 -10.01 -3.23 6.53
C LEU A 135 -11.32 -2.65 5.99
N SER A 136 -12.24 -3.51 5.58
CA SER A 136 -13.52 -3.14 4.94
C SER A 136 -14.37 -2.12 5.71
N ALA A 137 -14.23 -2.04 7.04
CA ALA A 137 -15.00 -1.15 7.90
C ALA A 137 -14.26 0.15 8.29
N ARG A 138 -13.14 0.49 7.63
CA ARG A 138 -12.19 1.50 8.11
C ARG A 138 -11.86 2.61 7.11
N ALA A 139 -12.74 2.84 6.13
CA ALA A 139 -12.63 4.02 5.28
C ALA A 139 -12.70 5.33 6.11
N PRO A 140 -12.01 6.41 5.70
CA PRO A 140 -11.08 6.48 4.58
C PRO A 140 -9.72 5.81 4.90
N TYR A 141 -8.99 5.41 3.86
CA TYR A 141 -7.77 4.61 3.94
C TYR A 141 -6.49 5.46 3.83
N PHE A 142 -5.36 4.85 4.21
CA PHE A 142 -4.05 5.47 4.44
C PHE A 142 -4.03 6.41 5.66
N SER A 143 -2.83 6.76 6.17
CA SER A 143 -2.68 7.55 7.40
C SER A 143 -3.25 8.96 7.30
N ASN A 144 -3.31 9.52 6.09
CA ASN A 144 -3.89 10.83 5.79
C ASN A 144 -5.33 10.75 5.28
N GLY A 145 -5.94 9.56 5.15
CA GLY A 145 -7.29 9.43 4.59
C GLY A 145 -7.37 9.64 3.08
N LEU A 146 -6.26 9.43 2.35
CA LEU A 146 -6.14 9.68 0.91
C LEU A 146 -7.16 8.96 0.03
N ALA A 147 -7.54 7.73 0.38
CA ALA A 147 -8.49 6.95 -0.41
C ALA A 147 -9.83 6.86 0.32
N SER A 148 -10.90 7.38 -0.28
CA SER A 148 -12.25 7.35 0.29
C SER A 148 -12.86 5.95 0.29
N ASP A 149 -12.44 5.08 -0.62
CA ASP A 149 -12.93 3.71 -0.78
C ASP A 149 -11.80 2.72 -1.13
N LEU A 150 -12.14 1.42 -1.18
CA LEU A 150 -11.19 0.36 -1.51
C LEU A 150 -10.66 0.45 -2.94
N ARG A 151 -11.42 1.05 -3.85
CA ARG A 151 -11.00 1.23 -5.24
C ARG A 151 -9.87 2.25 -5.32
N GLY A 152 -9.97 3.35 -4.57
CA GLY A 152 -8.92 4.35 -4.41
C GLY A 152 -7.61 3.76 -3.87
N VAL A 153 -7.67 2.77 -2.96
CA VAL A 153 -6.48 2.05 -2.49
C VAL A 153 -5.79 1.32 -3.65
N VAL A 154 -6.55 0.56 -4.44
CA VAL A 154 -5.98 -0.17 -5.59
C VAL A 154 -5.40 0.78 -6.63
N ASP A 155 -6.15 1.83 -6.98
CA ASP A 155 -5.73 2.80 -7.99
C ASP A 155 -4.50 3.60 -7.54
N TYR A 156 -4.35 3.87 -6.23
CA TYR A 156 -3.13 4.47 -5.69
C TYR A 156 -1.90 3.58 -5.93
N TYR A 157 -1.98 2.29 -5.57
CA TYR A 157 -0.87 1.35 -5.80
C TYR A 157 -0.57 1.16 -7.29
N GLU A 158 -1.60 1.06 -8.12
CA GLU A 158 -1.47 1.01 -9.58
C GLU A 158 -0.68 2.20 -10.09
N ARG A 159 -1.07 3.43 -9.73
CA ARG A 159 -0.39 4.66 -10.16
C ARG A 159 1.03 4.75 -9.59
N ARG A 160 1.21 4.43 -8.32
CA ARG A 160 2.50 4.57 -7.62
C ARG A 160 3.59 3.65 -8.18
N TYR A 161 3.21 2.45 -8.62
CA TYR A 161 4.16 1.44 -9.09
C TYR A 161 3.98 1.01 -10.54
N ASN A 162 3.02 1.62 -11.26
CA ASN A 162 2.67 1.29 -12.65
C ASN A 162 2.49 -0.23 -12.83
N ILE A 163 1.61 -0.83 -12.02
CA ILE A 163 1.52 -2.29 -11.85
C ILE A 163 0.94 -2.97 -13.09
N GLY A 164 0.08 -2.30 -13.86
CA GLY A 164 -0.58 -2.85 -15.03
C GLY A 164 -1.74 -3.77 -14.65
N TYR A 165 -2.54 -3.39 -13.66
CA TYR A 165 -3.79 -4.07 -13.36
C TYR A 165 -4.83 -3.82 -14.46
N THR A 166 -5.45 -4.91 -14.92
CA THR A 166 -6.70 -4.84 -15.68
C THR A 166 -7.85 -4.41 -14.78
N GLU A 167 -8.92 -3.85 -15.35
CA GLU A 167 -10.12 -3.49 -14.57
C GLU A 167 -10.75 -4.67 -13.83
N GLN A 168 -10.66 -5.89 -14.39
CA GLN A 168 -11.10 -7.10 -13.71
C GLN A 168 -10.23 -7.41 -12.47
N GLU A 169 -8.91 -7.28 -12.58
CA GLU A 169 -8.00 -7.47 -11.45
C GLU A 169 -8.25 -6.43 -10.35
N LYS A 170 -8.51 -5.17 -10.72
CA LYS A 170 -8.86 -4.13 -9.74
C LYS A 170 -10.15 -4.46 -9.00
N GLN A 171 -11.21 -4.85 -9.72
CA GLN A 171 -12.47 -5.25 -9.09
C GLN A 171 -12.32 -6.50 -8.22
N ASP A 172 -11.52 -7.46 -8.66
CA ASP A 172 -11.24 -8.68 -7.89
C ASP A 172 -10.47 -8.36 -6.59
N LEU A 173 -9.52 -7.41 -6.62
CA LEU A 173 -8.82 -6.91 -5.43
C LEU A 173 -9.76 -6.14 -4.49
N VAL A 174 -10.65 -5.29 -5.02
CA VAL A 174 -11.67 -4.60 -4.21
C VAL A 174 -12.57 -5.62 -3.50
N ASN A 175 -13.04 -6.64 -4.22
CA ASN A 175 -13.88 -7.69 -3.65
C ASN A 175 -13.14 -8.54 -2.62
N LEU A 176 -11.85 -8.82 -2.84
CA LEU A 176 -11.01 -9.43 -1.81
C LEU A 176 -11.00 -8.57 -0.55
N MET A 177 -10.64 -7.30 -0.68
CA MET A 177 -10.46 -6.40 0.46
C MET A 177 -11.77 -6.09 1.20
N SER A 178 -12.92 -6.16 0.54
CA SER A 178 -14.22 -5.98 1.20
C SER A 178 -14.58 -7.13 2.14
N MET A 179 -13.89 -8.27 2.05
CA MET A 179 -14.04 -9.43 2.92
C MET A 179 -12.99 -9.50 4.04
N LEU A 180 -12.10 -8.51 4.12
CA LEU A 180 -11.01 -8.47 5.10
C LEU A 180 -11.34 -7.60 6.31
#